data_AF-A0A0M9E323-F1
#
_entry.id   AF-A0A0M9E323-F1
#
_cell.length_a   1.000
_cell.length_b   1.000
_cell.length_c   1.000
_cell.angle_alpha   90.00
_cell.angle_beta   90.00
_cell.angle_gamma   90.00
#
_symmetry.space_group_name_H-M   'P 1'
#
loop_
_entity.id
_entity.type
_entity.pdbx_description
1 polymer ?
#
loop_
_entity_poly.entity_id
_entity_poly.type
_entity_poly.pdbx_seq_one_letter_code
_entity_poly.pdbx_strand_id
1 'polypeptide(L)'
;LPMSVKTKEELINKLKNDEIKFEKLEIEIEESLLPIYEHEKTIKTTKQKEKENNKYKVSELEWKVEDNNGKIHEIRKLVIHGSRLDELKKKTRERHLQKTEEMLKNLKLNKRDLKSRKEIKQRVDKILKKYNTKEMIEVKIKQKLQKIKKQIGKGRPGPNTKYKEEKRYIFELKVSRNEEVIKEKAILDGIFIMVSNQSKEEWSNERL
;
A
#
# COMPACT_ATOMS: atom_id res chain seq x y z
N LEU A 1 15.85 -5.51 -0.28
CA LEU A 1 14.95 -6.61 -0.72
C LEU A 1 13.55 -6.37 -0.16
N PRO A 2 12.47 -6.49 -0.94
CA PRO A 2 11.12 -6.47 -0.38
C PRO A 2 10.93 -7.66 0.56
N MET A 3 10.32 -7.44 1.73
CA MET A 3 9.98 -8.53 2.65
C MET A 3 9.12 -9.60 1.96
N SER A 4 9.41 -10.86 2.23
CA SER A 4 8.59 -12.00 1.82
C SER A 4 7.17 -11.89 2.39
N VAL A 5 6.19 -12.46 1.71
CA VAL A 5 4.78 -12.45 2.15
C VAL A 5 4.66 -13.07 3.55
N LYS A 6 5.26 -14.24 3.77
CA LYS A 6 5.29 -14.94 5.06
C LYS A 6 5.87 -14.06 6.17
N THR A 7 6.98 -13.37 5.89
CA THR A 7 7.61 -12.48 6.89
C THR A 7 6.77 -11.24 7.22
N LYS A 8 5.95 -10.76 6.27
CA LYS A 8 5.02 -9.64 6.54
C LYS A 8 3.86 -10.08 7.41
N GLU A 9 3.27 -11.23 7.12
CA GLU A 9 2.16 -11.79 7.90
C GLU A 9 2.57 -12.06 9.34
N GLU A 10 3.74 -12.70 9.52
CA GLU A 10 4.30 -12.96 10.85
C GLU A 10 4.54 -11.64 11.61
N LEU A 11 5.09 -10.62 10.93
CA LEU A 11 5.32 -9.32 11.55
C LEU A 11 4.01 -8.60 11.91
N ILE A 12 3.01 -8.64 11.05
CA ILE A 12 1.68 -8.07 11.33
C ILE A 12 1.08 -8.73 12.57
N ASN A 13 1.15 -10.05 12.69
CA ASN A 13 0.61 -10.77 13.84
C ASN A 13 1.34 -10.36 15.13
N LYS A 14 2.68 -10.34 15.11
CA LYS A 14 3.50 -9.90 16.25
C LYS A 14 3.20 -8.45 16.67
N LEU A 15 3.00 -7.56 15.71
CA LEU A 15 2.64 -6.16 15.96
C LEU A 15 1.21 -6.00 16.51
N LYS A 16 0.25 -6.79 16.02
CA LYS A 16 -1.14 -6.78 16.51
C LYS A 16 -1.25 -7.29 17.95
N ASN A 17 -0.37 -8.22 18.35
CA ASN A 17 -0.33 -8.82 19.68
C ASN A 17 0.57 -8.06 20.68
N ASP A 18 1.11 -6.90 20.30
CA ASP A 18 2.08 -6.12 21.10
C ASP A 18 3.33 -6.93 21.54
N GLU A 19 3.70 -7.95 20.77
CA GLU A 19 4.89 -8.79 21.02
C GLU A 19 6.20 -8.06 20.65
N ILE A 20 6.11 -6.95 19.90
CA ILE A 20 7.25 -6.14 19.46
C ILE A 20 7.26 -4.83 20.25
N LYS A 21 8.22 -4.72 21.17
CA LYS A 21 8.46 -3.48 21.93
C LYS A 21 9.50 -2.64 21.22
N PHE A 22 9.10 -1.42 20.86
CA PHE A 22 9.95 -0.46 20.19
C PHE A 22 10.63 0.46 21.21
N GLU A 23 11.95 0.40 21.24
CA GLU A 23 12.81 1.28 22.03
C GLU A 23 13.30 2.46 21.17
N LYS A 24 13.60 3.59 21.81
CA LYS A 24 14.16 4.73 21.09
C LYS A 24 15.57 4.38 20.64
N LEU A 25 15.88 4.67 19.38
CA LEU A 25 17.22 4.51 18.86
C LEU A 25 17.99 5.81 19.11
N GLU A 26 18.89 5.80 20.09
CA GLU A 26 19.84 6.90 20.30
C GLU A 26 20.96 6.74 19.26
N ILE A 27 21.01 7.68 18.31
CA ILE A 27 22.07 7.72 17.31
C ILE A 27 23.03 8.83 17.75
N GLU A 28 24.12 8.45 18.41
CA GLU A 28 25.26 9.33 18.59
C GLU A 28 26.03 9.34 17.27
N ILE A 29 25.82 10.37 16.46
CA ILE A 29 26.64 10.61 15.27
C ILE A 29 27.80 11.47 15.75
N GLU A 30 29.03 10.95 15.69
CA GLU A 30 30.19 11.81 15.88
C GLU A 30 30.16 12.96 14.86
N GLU A 31 30.34 14.20 15.32
CA GLU A 31 30.32 15.37 14.46
C GLU A 31 31.39 15.30 13.35
N SER A 32 32.47 14.55 13.59
CA SER A 32 33.56 14.21 12.66
C SER A 32 33.11 13.44 11.41
N LEU A 33 32.02 12.67 11.53
CA LEU A 33 31.47 11.83 10.45
C LEU A 33 30.41 12.57 9.61
N LEU A 34 30.04 13.78 10.00
CA LEU A 34 29.14 14.61 9.21
C LEU A 34 29.88 15.10 7.95
N PRO A 35 29.21 15.16 6.78
CA PRO A 35 29.82 15.75 5.62
C PRO A 35 30.18 17.23 5.87
N ILE A 36 31.30 17.70 5.29
CA ILE A 36 31.86 19.05 5.49
C ILE A 36 30.81 20.17 5.30
N TYR A 37 29.85 19.99 4.38
CA TYR A 37 28.77 20.95 4.13
C TYR A 37 27.65 20.97 5.20
N GLU A 38 27.66 20.06 6.17
CA GLU A 38 26.76 20.07 7.32
C GLU A 38 27.39 20.63 8.59
N HIS A 39 28.72 20.82 8.62
CA HIS A 39 29.44 21.41 9.76
C HIS A 39 28.99 22.86 10.05
N GLU A 40 28.49 23.59 9.06
CA GLU A 40 28.07 25.00 9.22
C GLU A 40 26.63 25.18 9.76
N LYS A 41 25.90 24.10 10.06
CA LYS A 41 24.52 24.21 10.58
C LYS A 41 24.49 24.37 12.10
N THR A 42 24.64 25.64 12.49
CA THR A 42 24.00 26.35 13.62
C THR A 42 23.21 25.54 14.66
N ILE A 43 23.51 25.83 15.94
CA ILE A 43 22.84 25.40 17.17
C ILE A 43 21.35 25.05 16.95
N LYS A 44 21.04 23.76 17.01
CA LYS A 44 19.66 23.26 16.86
C LYS A 44 18.83 23.64 18.09
N THR A 45 17.60 24.08 17.85
CA THR A 45 16.62 24.33 18.93
C THR A 45 16.21 23.03 19.63
N THR A 46 15.75 23.10 20.88
CA THR A 46 15.28 21.94 21.67
C THR A 46 14.24 21.11 20.91
N LYS A 47 13.29 21.77 20.24
CA LYS A 47 12.26 21.11 19.42
C LYS A 47 12.82 20.38 18.20
N GLN A 48 13.88 20.90 17.59
CA GLN A 48 14.56 20.21 16.48
C GLN A 48 15.32 18.98 16.97
N LYS A 49 16.00 19.09 18.12
CA LYS A 49 16.69 17.96 18.76
C LYS A 49 15.71 16.85 19.16
N GLU A 50 14.58 17.19 19.78
CA GLU A 50 13.53 16.22 20.14
C GLU A 50 12.91 15.51 18.93
N LYS A 51 12.78 16.22 17.80
CA LYS A 51 12.24 15.67 16.55
C LYS A 51 13.22 14.72 15.86
N GLU A 52 14.52 14.97 15.98
CA GLU A 52 15.56 14.06 15.51
C GLU A 52 15.67 12.82 16.40
N ASN A 53 15.64 12.97 17.73
CA ASN A 53 15.74 11.86 18.68
C ASN A 53 14.54 10.89 18.64
N ASN A 54 13.37 11.32 18.16
CA ASN A 54 12.19 10.47 17.98
C ASN A 54 12.00 9.97 16.53
N LYS A 55 13.01 10.11 15.66
CA LYS A 55 12.90 9.79 14.24
C LYS A 55 12.76 8.29 13.97
N TYR A 56 13.46 7.46 14.74
CA TYR A 56 13.45 6.01 14.61
C TYR A 56 13.24 5.34 15.96
N LYS A 57 12.49 4.24 15.94
CA LYS A 57 12.41 3.30 17.04
C LYS A 57 12.81 1.92 16.55
N VAL A 58 13.48 1.13 17.38
CA VAL A 58 13.98 -0.19 17.02
C VAL A 58 13.44 -1.25 17.95
N SER A 59 13.21 -2.44 17.42
CA SER A 59 12.98 -3.65 18.19
C SER A 59 13.87 -4.74 17.64
N GLU A 60 14.55 -5.44 18.52
CA GLU A 60 15.50 -6.50 18.16
C GLU A 60 14.81 -7.85 18.28
N LEU A 61 14.96 -8.66 17.24
CA LEU A 61 14.49 -10.04 17.20
C LEU A 61 15.67 -10.94 16.84
N GLU A 62 15.77 -12.06 17.53
CA GLU A 62 16.70 -13.12 17.16
C GLU A 62 16.12 -13.97 16.04
N TRP A 63 16.96 -14.34 15.08
CA TRP A 63 16.58 -15.21 13.98
C TRP A 63 17.62 -16.31 13.79
N LYS A 64 17.21 -17.56 13.99
CA LYS A 64 18.06 -18.74 13.78
C LYS A 64 17.82 -19.30 12.39
N VAL A 65 18.87 -19.44 11.60
CA VAL A 65 18.82 -20.00 10.24
C VAL A 65 19.74 -21.21 10.18
N GLU A 66 19.23 -22.33 9.68
CA GLU A 66 20.02 -23.53 9.45
C GLU A 66 20.52 -23.54 8.01
N ASP A 67 21.84 -23.71 7.85
CA ASP A 67 22.48 -23.86 6.55
C ASP A 67 22.27 -25.27 5.98
N ASN A 68 22.54 -25.46 4.70
CA ASN A 68 22.46 -26.77 4.03
C ASN A 68 23.35 -27.86 4.67
N ASN A 69 24.33 -27.45 5.48
CA ASN A 69 25.23 -28.34 6.21
C ASN A 69 24.76 -28.63 7.65
N GLY A 70 23.54 -28.21 8.02
CA GLY A 70 22.98 -28.40 9.36
C GLY A 70 23.54 -27.45 10.43
N LYS A 71 24.30 -26.42 10.02
CA LYS A 71 24.86 -25.44 10.96
C LYS A 71 23.83 -24.34 11.24
N ILE A 72 23.57 -24.08 12.52
CA ILE A 72 22.65 -23.02 12.95
C ILE A 72 23.43 -21.70 13.07
N HIS A 73 22.92 -20.68 12.38
CA HIS A 73 23.41 -19.30 12.42
C HIS A 73 22.40 -18.43 13.18
N GLU A 74 22.89 -17.74 14.20
CA GLU A 74 22.13 -16.71 14.91
C GLU A 74 22.35 -15.36 14.23
N ILE A 75 21.25 -14.79 13.75
CA ILE A 75 21.25 -13.55 12.98
C ILE A 75 20.37 -12.54 13.71
N ARG A 76 20.86 -11.31 13.86
CA ARG A 76 20.11 -10.21 14.48
C ARG A 76 19.19 -9.57 13.45
N LYS A 77 17.90 -9.54 13.79
CA LYS A 77 16.86 -8.91 12.97
C LYS A 77 16.35 -7.66 13.66
N LEU A 78 16.65 -6.51 13.08
CA LEU A 78 16.24 -5.21 13.58
C LEU A 78 14.96 -4.79 12.88
N VAL A 79 13.89 -4.65 13.64
CA VAL A 79 12.63 -4.07 13.16
C VAL A 79 12.67 -2.58 13.51
N ILE A 80 12.78 -1.74 12.49
CA ILE A 80 12.89 -0.30 12.67
C ILE A 80 11.59 0.35 12.21
N HIS A 81 11.05 1.24 13.05
CA HIS A 81 9.90 2.08 12.74
C HIS A 81 10.36 3.53 12.60
N GLY A 82 10.21 4.09 11.39
CA GLY A 82 10.50 5.50 11.10
C GLY A 82 9.23 6.34 10.97
N SER A 83 9.07 7.33 11.86
CA SER A 83 7.86 8.19 11.90
C SER A 83 7.63 8.98 10.61
N ARG A 84 8.69 9.54 10.01
CA ARG A 84 8.59 10.24 8.72
C ARG A 84 8.19 9.32 7.57
N LEU A 85 8.70 8.09 7.56
CA LEU A 85 8.39 7.11 6.51
C LEU A 85 6.94 6.62 6.66
N ASP A 86 6.46 6.47 7.90
CA ASP A 86 5.05 6.18 8.21
C ASP A 86 4.12 7.24 7.61
N GLU A 87 4.31 8.50 7.98
CA GLU A 87 3.49 9.61 7.46
C GLU A 87 3.49 9.70 5.93
N LEU A 88 4.67 9.51 5.32
CA LEU A 88 4.82 9.56 3.86
C LEU A 88 4.08 8.41 3.18
N LYS A 89 4.20 7.19 3.69
CA LYS A 89 3.48 6.03 3.16
C LYS A 89 1.96 6.19 3.33
N LYS A 90 1.51 6.64 4.50
CA LYS A 90 0.10 6.95 4.78
C LYS A 90 -0.47 7.97 3.78
N LYS A 91 0.21 9.11 3.58
CA LYS A 91 -0.20 10.13 2.61
C LYS A 91 -0.24 9.58 1.18
N THR A 92 0.75 8.78 0.80
CA THR A 92 0.82 8.17 -0.53
C THR A 92 -0.33 7.19 -0.75
N ARG A 93 -0.62 6.33 0.23
CA ARG A 93 -1.75 5.39 0.19
C ARG A 93 -3.07 6.14 0.01
N GLU A 94 -3.34 7.14 0.84
CA GLU A 94 -4.60 7.89 0.75
C GLU A 94 -4.75 8.59 -0.60
N ARG A 95 -3.68 9.22 -1.10
CA ARG A 95 -3.67 9.83 -2.43
C ARG A 95 -3.99 8.83 -3.53
N HIS A 96 -3.45 7.61 -3.43
CA HIS A 96 -3.68 6.54 -4.41
C HIS A 96 -5.12 6.01 -4.35
N LEU A 97 -5.69 5.87 -3.16
CA LEU A 97 -7.09 5.49 -2.97
C LEU A 97 -8.01 6.53 -3.61
N GLN A 98 -7.84 7.81 -3.25
CA GLN A 98 -8.65 8.90 -3.80
C GLN A 98 -8.59 8.99 -5.33
N LYS A 99 -7.38 8.94 -5.90
CA LYS A 99 -7.22 8.95 -7.37
C LYS A 99 -7.87 7.74 -8.04
N THR A 100 -7.81 6.58 -7.40
CA THR A 100 -8.47 5.37 -7.92
C THR A 100 -9.98 5.53 -7.91
N GLU A 101 -10.55 5.97 -6.79
CA GLU A 101 -11.98 6.20 -6.62
C GLU A 101 -12.52 7.23 -7.61
N GLU A 102 -11.81 8.34 -7.78
CA GLU A 102 -12.15 9.38 -8.75
C GLU A 102 -12.14 8.83 -10.18
N MET A 103 -11.10 8.07 -10.55
CA MET A 103 -11.02 7.46 -11.88
C MET A 103 -12.12 6.43 -12.13
N LEU A 104 -12.48 5.63 -11.12
CA LEU A 104 -13.57 4.66 -11.21
C LEU A 104 -14.93 5.35 -11.31
N LYS A 105 -15.16 6.42 -10.55
CA LYS A 105 -16.39 7.23 -10.58
C LYS A 105 -16.59 7.90 -11.95
N ASN A 106 -15.50 8.36 -12.56
CA ASN A 106 -15.53 9.03 -13.86
C ASN A 106 -15.62 8.07 -15.07
N LEU A 107 -15.69 6.74 -14.85
CA LEU A 107 -15.90 5.78 -15.92
C LEU A 107 -17.28 5.92 -16.56
N LYS A 108 -17.30 6.25 -17.85
CA LYS A 108 -18.52 6.31 -18.66
C LYS A 108 -18.91 4.92 -19.14
N LEU A 109 -19.57 4.14 -18.27
CA LEU A 109 -20.08 2.80 -18.60
C LEU A 109 -21.14 2.84 -19.71
N ASN A 110 -21.31 1.72 -20.41
CA ASN A 110 -22.28 1.53 -21.49
C ASN A 110 -22.03 2.41 -22.72
N LYS A 111 -20.85 3.05 -22.82
CA LYS A 111 -20.45 3.92 -23.94
C LYS A 111 -19.13 3.42 -24.54
N ARG A 112 -18.96 3.67 -25.85
CA ARG A 112 -17.75 3.31 -26.63
C ARG A 112 -17.34 1.84 -26.38
N ASP A 113 -16.16 1.65 -25.79
CA ASP A 113 -15.49 0.35 -25.55
C ASP A 113 -15.79 -0.20 -24.15
N LEU A 114 -16.81 0.33 -23.45
CA LEU A 114 -17.23 -0.13 -22.12
C LEU A 114 -18.66 -0.65 -22.17
N LYS A 115 -18.96 -1.50 -23.16
CA LYS A 115 -20.29 -2.09 -23.38
C LYS A 115 -20.39 -3.53 -22.92
N SER A 116 -19.25 -4.20 -22.71
CA SER A 116 -19.19 -5.56 -22.19
C SER A 116 -18.63 -5.60 -20.76
N ARG A 117 -19.12 -6.56 -19.96
CA ARG A 117 -18.57 -6.85 -18.62
C ARG A 117 -17.06 -7.10 -18.67
N LYS A 118 -16.57 -7.77 -19.72
CA LYS A 118 -15.15 -8.10 -19.88
C LYS A 118 -14.30 -6.84 -20.06
N GLU A 119 -14.74 -5.93 -20.93
CA GLU A 119 -14.05 -4.66 -21.20
C GLU A 119 -14.04 -3.76 -19.97
N ILE A 120 -15.19 -3.67 -19.27
CA ILE A 120 -15.31 -2.91 -18.03
C ILE A 120 -14.34 -3.48 -16.98
N LYS A 121 -14.32 -4.81 -16.80
CA LYS A 121 -13.41 -5.47 -15.86
C LYS A 121 -11.95 -5.16 -16.21
N GLN A 122 -11.54 -5.31 -17.47
CA GLN A 122 -10.18 -4.99 -17.90
C GLN A 122 -9.81 -3.53 -17.63
N ARG A 123 -10.74 -2.60 -17.84
CA ARG A 123 -10.50 -1.19 -17.56
C ARG A 123 -10.38 -0.92 -16.06
N VAL A 124 -11.24 -1.52 -15.23
CA VAL A 124 -11.17 -1.45 -13.77
C VAL A 124 -9.84 -2.00 -13.28
N ASP A 125 -9.44 -3.20 -13.73
CA ASP A 125 -8.17 -3.83 -13.37
C ASP A 125 -6.96 -2.96 -13.73
N LYS A 126 -6.99 -2.29 -14.90
CA LYS A 126 -5.95 -1.33 -15.29
C LYS A 126 -5.86 -0.14 -14.34
N ILE A 127 -7.00 0.40 -13.89
CA ILE A 127 -7.03 1.53 -12.94
C ILE A 127 -6.49 1.08 -11.57
N LEU A 128 -6.94 -0.07 -11.07
CA LEU A 128 -6.47 -0.63 -9.79
C LEU A 128 -4.97 -0.92 -9.82
N LYS A 129 -4.45 -1.45 -10.93
CA LYS A 129 -3.01 -1.72 -11.10
C LYS A 129 -2.18 -0.43 -11.16
N LYS A 130 -2.69 0.62 -11.81
CA LYS A 130 -1.98 1.90 -11.97
C LYS A 130 -1.54 2.53 -10.64
N TYR A 131 -2.36 2.42 -9.60
CA TYR A 131 -2.07 2.99 -8.28
C TYR A 131 -1.77 1.94 -7.20
N ASN A 132 -1.64 0.66 -7.59
CA ASN A 132 -1.43 -0.47 -6.69
C ASN A 132 -2.50 -0.59 -5.57
N THR A 133 -3.76 -0.35 -5.94
CA THR A 133 -4.91 -0.32 -5.01
C THR A 133 -5.81 -1.56 -5.10
N LYS A 134 -5.40 -2.58 -5.87
CA LYS A 134 -6.20 -3.78 -6.15
C LYS A 134 -6.72 -4.52 -4.91
N GLU A 135 -5.93 -4.61 -3.86
CA GLU A 135 -6.32 -5.30 -2.62
C GLU A 135 -7.10 -4.38 -1.66
N MET A 136 -6.97 -3.06 -1.81
CA MET A 136 -7.56 -2.07 -0.91
C MET A 136 -8.92 -1.56 -1.40
N ILE A 137 -9.26 -1.76 -2.67
CA ILE A 137 -10.51 -1.32 -3.26
C ILE A 137 -11.23 -2.52 -3.87
N GLU A 138 -12.44 -2.78 -3.39
CA GLU A 138 -13.36 -3.76 -3.95
C GLU A 138 -14.25 -3.09 -4.99
N VAL A 139 -14.36 -3.69 -6.18
CA VAL A 139 -15.21 -3.19 -7.26
C VAL A 139 -16.20 -4.28 -7.70
N LYS A 140 -17.50 -4.03 -7.52
CA LYS A 140 -18.59 -4.90 -7.95
C LYS A 140 -19.24 -4.34 -9.21
N ILE A 141 -19.21 -5.11 -10.30
CA ILE A 141 -19.89 -4.78 -11.55
C ILE A 141 -21.30 -5.37 -11.52
N LYS A 142 -22.32 -4.51 -11.36
CA LYS A 142 -23.73 -4.88 -11.48
C LYS A 142 -24.18 -4.78 -12.93
N GLN A 143 -25.07 -5.69 -13.32
CA GLN A 143 -25.63 -5.75 -14.67
C GLN A 143 -27.16 -5.79 -14.55
N LYS A 144 -27.83 -4.93 -15.29
CA LYS A 144 -29.29 -4.86 -15.39
C LYS A 144 -29.71 -5.08 -16.83
N LEU A 145 -30.69 -5.94 -17.05
CA LEU A 145 -31.31 -6.11 -18.37
C LEU A 145 -32.35 -5.00 -18.59
N GLN A 146 -32.21 -4.26 -19.67
CA GLN A 146 -33.19 -3.30 -20.16
C GLN A 146 -33.82 -3.84 -21.44
N LYS A 147 -35.14 -3.98 -21.45
CA LYS A 147 -35.90 -4.27 -22.67
C LYS A 147 -36.30 -2.97 -23.33
N ILE A 148 -35.98 -2.80 -24.60
CA ILE A 148 -36.28 -1.60 -25.38
C ILE A 148 -37.14 -1.99 -26.57
N LYS A 149 -38.23 -1.26 -26.82
CA LYS A 149 -39.01 -1.41 -28.04
C LYS A 149 -38.43 -0.49 -29.12
N LYS A 150 -37.99 -1.05 -30.23
CA LYS A 150 -37.40 -0.32 -31.36
C LYS A 150 -38.25 -0.54 -32.61
N GLN A 151 -38.55 0.53 -33.32
CA GLN A 151 -39.23 0.45 -34.61
C GLN A 151 -38.35 -0.30 -35.63
N ILE A 152 -38.96 -1.20 -36.41
CA ILE A 152 -38.27 -2.04 -37.39
C ILE A 152 -37.97 -1.27 -38.69
N GLY A 153 -38.78 -0.25 -39.02
CA GLY A 153 -38.64 0.59 -40.23
C GLY A 153 -38.02 1.98 -39.99
N LYS A 154 -37.65 2.66 -41.09
CA LYS A 154 -37.21 4.07 -41.08
C LYS A 154 -38.44 5.00 -41.15
N GLY A 155 -38.32 6.22 -40.62
CA GLY A 155 -39.38 7.25 -40.67
C GLY A 155 -40.16 7.43 -39.37
N ARG A 156 -41.07 8.41 -39.34
CA ARG A 156 -41.90 8.74 -38.17
C ARG A 156 -42.89 7.60 -37.88
N PRO A 157 -43.17 7.24 -36.61
CA PRO A 157 -44.14 6.20 -36.29
C PRO A 157 -45.55 6.56 -36.79
N GLY A 158 -46.18 5.63 -37.52
CA GLY A 158 -47.60 5.66 -37.91
C GLY A 158 -48.41 4.47 -37.40
N PRO A 159 -49.69 4.34 -37.76
CA PRO A 159 -50.62 3.34 -37.19
C PRO A 159 -50.19 1.88 -37.38
N ASN A 160 -49.55 1.55 -38.51
CA ASN A 160 -49.09 0.19 -38.83
C ASN A 160 -47.61 -0.06 -38.49
N THR A 161 -47.05 0.72 -37.56
CA THR A 161 -45.63 0.61 -37.20
C THR A 161 -45.34 -0.67 -36.45
N LYS A 162 -44.47 -1.51 -37.01
CA LYS A 162 -43.99 -2.74 -36.35
C LYS A 162 -42.79 -2.43 -35.45
N TYR A 163 -42.86 -2.92 -34.22
CA TYR A 163 -41.79 -2.82 -33.22
C TYR A 163 -41.14 -4.18 -32.99
N LYS A 164 -39.84 -4.17 -32.69
CA LYS A 164 -39.11 -5.31 -32.15
C LYS A 164 -38.62 -5.02 -30.74
N GLU A 165 -38.55 -6.05 -29.91
CA GLU A 165 -37.91 -5.95 -28.60
C GLU A 165 -36.40 -6.20 -28.75
N GLU A 166 -35.61 -5.27 -28.25
CA GLU A 166 -34.16 -5.35 -28.17
C GLU A 166 -33.74 -5.44 -26.70
N LYS A 167 -32.92 -6.43 -26.37
CA LYS A 167 -32.33 -6.60 -25.04
C LYS A 167 -31.02 -5.83 -24.97
N ARG A 168 -30.91 -4.89 -24.03
CA ARG A 168 -29.65 -4.18 -23.72
C ARG A 168 -29.25 -4.40 -22.29
N TYR A 169 -27.94 -4.49 -22.05
CA TYR A 169 -27.41 -4.56 -20.70
C TYR A 169 -26.92 -3.19 -20.27
N ILE A 170 -27.33 -2.76 -19.08
CA ILE A 170 -26.80 -1.58 -18.40
C ILE A 170 -25.89 -2.07 -17.28
N PHE A 171 -24.67 -1.58 -17.27
CA PHE A 171 -23.69 -1.81 -16.23
C PHE A 171 -23.63 -0.64 -15.25
N GLU A 172 -23.40 -0.98 -13.98
CA GLU A 172 -23.17 -0.06 -12.87
C GLU A 172 -21.97 -0.57 -12.05
N LEU A 173 -21.14 0.34 -11.55
CA LEU A 173 -20.04 0.03 -10.65
C LEU A 173 -20.41 0.39 -9.22
N LYS A 174 -20.23 -0.56 -8.31
CA LYS A 174 -20.15 -0.27 -6.87
C LYS A 174 -18.71 -0.39 -6.43
N VAL A 175 -18.20 0.64 -5.77
CA VAL A 175 -16.82 0.74 -5.30
C VAL A 175 -16.87 0.90 -3.78
N SER A 176 -16.07 0.12 -3.08
CA SER A 176 -15.91 0.19 -1.62
C SER A 176 -14.47 -0.02 -1.24
N ARG A 177 -14.04 0.62 -0.15
CA ARG A 177 -12.72 0.38 0.45
C ARG A 177 -12.75 -0.92 1.26
N ASN A 178 -11.69 -1.70 1.16
CA ASN A 178 -11.44 -2.82 2.07
C ASN A 178 -10.63 -2.30 3.26
N GLU A 179 -11.34 -1.87 4.30
CA GLU A 179 -10.74 -1.24 5.48
C GLU A 179 -9.81 -2.17 6.26
N GLU A 180 -10.07 -3.48 6.25
CA GLU A 180 -9.22 -4.46 6.92
C GLU A 180 -7.82 -4.49 6.30
N VAL A 181 -7.76 -4.63 4.97
CA VAL A 181 -6.48 -4.64 4.24
C VAL A 181 -5.79 -3.28 4.34
N ILE A 182 -6.54 -2.18 4.36
CA ILE A 182 -5.96 -0.83 4.54
C ILE A 182 -5.31 -0.72 5.92
N LYS A 183 -5.95 -1.21 6.98
CA LYS A 183 -5.40 -1.23 8.33
C LYS A 183 -4.14 -2.09 8.42
N GLU A 184 -4.15 -3.28 7.81
CA GLU A 184 -2.97 -4.15 7.80
C GLU A 184 -1.78 -3.53 7.09
N LYS A 185 -2.02 -2.86 5.95
CA LYS A 185 -0.97 -2.11 5.27
C LYS A 185 -0.50 -0.91 6.07
N ALA A 186 -1.40 -0.26 6.81
CA ALA A 186 -1.05 0.85 7.69
C ALA A 186 -0.16 0.41 8.86
N ILE A 187 -0.34 -0.78 9.41
CA ILE A 187 0.54 -1.33 10.48
C ILE A 187 1.99 -1.43 9.98
N LEU A 188 2.19 -1.74 8.71
CA LEU A 188 3.51 -1.87 8.09
C LEU A 188 4.08 -0.54 7.55
N ASP A 189 3.33 0.56 7.69
CA ASP A 189 3.85 1.87 7.33
C ASP A 189 5.01 2.25 8.27
N GLY A 190 6.02 2.93 7.73
CA GLY A 190 7.20 3.28 8.52
C GLY A 190 8.12 2.12 8.92
N ILE A 191 7.66 0.87 8.84
CA ILE A 191 8.43 -0.31 9.24
C ILE A 191 9.34 -0.79 8.11
N PHE A 192 10.59 -1.07 8.46
CA PHE A 192 11.56 -1.78 7.64
C PHE A 192 12.43 -2.68 8.50
N ILE A 193 12.94 -3.75 7.89
CA ILE A 193 13.75 -4.76 8.57
C ILE A 193 15.18 -4.62 8.08
N MET A 194 16.11 -4.57 9.02
CA MET A 194 17.54 -4.73 8.77
C MET A 194 18.00 -6.05 9.39
N VAL A 195 18.96 -6.68 8.73
CA VAL A 195 19.52 -7.96 9.15
C VAL A 195 21.01 -7.74 9.32
N SER A 196 21.55 -8.12 10.47
CA SER A 196 22.98 -8.03 10.77
C SER A 196 23.47 -9.37 11.31
N ASN A 197 24.66 -9.77 10.86
CA ASN A 197 25.41 -10.90 11.38
C ASN A 197 26.40 -10.50 12.49
N GLN A 198 26.51 -9.20 12.80
CA GLN A 198 27.37 -8.70 13.85
C GLN A 198 26.69 -8.83 15.21
N SER A 199 27.48 -9.18 16.22
CA SER A 199 27.00 -9.20 17.60
C SER A 199 26.69 -7.77 18.08
N LYS A 200 25.91 -7.65 19.16
CA LYS A 200 25.62 -6.34 19.76
C LYS A 200 26.89 -5.68 20.30
N GLU A 201 27.82 -6.46 20.83
CA GLU A 201 29.11 -6.01 21.36
C GLU A 201 30.07 -5.54 20.25
N GLU A 202 30.18 -6.28 19.15
CA GLU A 202 30.98 -5.90 17.98
C GLU A 202 30.50 -4.59 17.36
N TRP A 203 29.19 -4.36 17.37
CA TRP A 203 28.62 -3.12 16.85
C TRP A 203 28.83 -1.93 17.80
N SER A 204 28.91 -2.18 19.11
CA SER A 204 29.20 -1.16 20.13
C SER A 204 30.67 -0.73 20.13
N ASN A 205 31.60 -1.64 19.81
CA ASN A 205 33.00 -1.47 20.20
C ASN A 205 33.99 -1.24 19.05
N GLU A 206 33.61 -1.27 17.76
CA GLU A 206 34.65 -1.28 16.71
C GLU A 206 34.48 -0.38 15.48
N ARG A 207 33.48 0.49 15.37
CA ARG A 207 33.41 1.45 14.25
C ARG A 207 32.75 2.80 14.58
N LEU A 208 33.36 3.52 15.51
CA LEU A 208 33.35 4.99 15.49
C LEU A 208 34.81 5.45 15.55
#